data_AF-A0A845ZIE2-F1
#
_entry.id   AF-A0A845ZIE2-F1
#
_cell.length_a   1.000
_cell.length_b   1.000
_cell.length_c   1.000
_cell.angle_alpha   90.00
_cell.angle_beta   90.00
_cell.angle_gamma   90.00
#
_symmetry.space_group_name_H-M   'P 1'
#
loop_
_entity.id
_entity.type
_entity.pdbx_description
1 polymer ?
#
loop_
_entity_poly.entity_id
_entity_poly.type
_entity_poly.pdbx_seq_one_letter_code
_entity_poly.pdbx_strand_id
1 'polypeptide(L)'
;GNGGLNLEVIKPMIVNACAELPDVQVVIFEPIGAPVAEQIKVATKKPRMTLARALFIRLLELYAIPGYRLTKLEIQKLAYFLQEAKQPLKLRYEKHHYGPYADNLNHVLQALDGHYIRGYGDRSQQSQMYVLPEGREAAHSYLEKHPEANERLEKVSNLITGFETPYGMEMLATIHWVVTKEDPQAAENCERAIALVQQWNERKRKLFKPSHLKKTWERLKQQHWFLDVSATNNS
;
A
#
# COMPACT_ATOMS: atom_id res chain seq x y z
N GLY A 1 26.96 -4.43 2.82
CA GLY A 1 26.01 -5.40 2.24
C GLY A 1 25.26 -6.09 3.37
N ASN A 2 23.94 -6.22 3.25
CA ASN A 2 23.04 -6.78 4.29
C ASN A 2 23.14 -8.31 4.39
N GLY A 3 24.35 -8.84 4.59
CA GLY A 3 24.62 -10.28 4.55
C GLY A 3 24.14 -11.08 5.76
N GLY A 4 23.39 -10.51 6.69
CA GLY A 4 22.82 -11.23 7.86
C GLY A 4 23.84 -11.89 8.80
N LEU A 5 25.13 -11.62 8.61
CA LEU A 5 26.19 -12.24 9.37
C LEU A 5 26.36 -11.53 10.72
N ASN A 6 26.55 -12.30 11.78
CA ASN A 6 26.77 -11.75 13.11
C ASN A 6 28.09 -10.97 13.14
N LEU A 7 28.00 -9.67 13.39
CA LEU A 7 29.14 -8.77 13.39
C LEU A 7 30.14 -9.11 14.50
N GLU A 8 29.70 -9.67 15.62
CA GLU A 8 30.59 -10.15 16.69
C GLU A 8 31.49 -11.29 16.21
N VAL A 9 31.03 -12.08 15.24
CA VAL A 9 31.79 -13.19 14.64
C VAL A 9 32.71 -12.70 13.53
N ILE A 10 32.26 -11.74 12.72
CA ILE A 10 33.00 -11.27 11.54
C ILE A 10 34.04 -10.22 11.86
N LYS A 11 33.77 -9.31 12.80
CA LYS A 11 34.67 -8.22 13.15
C LYS A 11 36.08 -8.73 13.52
N PRO A 12 36.25 -9.79 14.33
CA PRO A 12 37.57 -10.36 14.59
C PRO A 12 38.25 -10.93 13.33
N MET A 13 37.50 -11.54 12.41
CA MET A 13 38.04 -12.08 11.17
C MET A 13 38.57 -11.00 10.23
N ILE A 14 37.84 -9.89 10.10
CA ILE A 14 38.27 -8.73 9.29
C ILE A 14 39.53 -8.10 9.90
N VAL A 15 39.54 -7.90 11.23
CA VAL A 15 40.71 -7.33 11.93
C VAL A 15 41.95 -8.21 11.74
N ASN A 16 41.81 -9.53 11.87
CA ASN A 16 42.93 -10.45 11.68
C ASN A 16 43.43 -10.47 10.24
N ALA A 17 42.54 -10.47 9.25
CA ALA A 17 42.93 -10.44 7.84
C ALA A 17 43.64 -9.14 7.45
N CYS A 18 43.31 -8.03 8.09
CA CYS A 18 43.96 -6.74 7.83
C CYS A 18 45.22 -6.49 8.67
N ALA A 19 45.52 -7.34 9.67
CA ALA A 19 46.71 -7.19 10.50
C ALA A 19 48.02 -7.37 9.71
N GLU A 20 47.97 -8.02 8.54
CA GLU A 20 49.11 -8.20 7.64
C GLU A 20 49.45 -6.94 6.80
N LEU A 21 48.67 -5.87 6.91
CA LEU A 21 48.81 -4.64 6.13
C LEU A 21 49.09 -3.44 7.05
N PRO A 22 50.34 -3.24 7.51
CA PRO A 22 50.68 -2.23 8.52
C PRO A 22 50.47 -0.78 8.06
N ASP A 23 50.46 -0.53 6.74
CA ASP A 23 50.31 0.82 6.17
C ASP A 23 48.88 1.14 5.70
N VAL A 24 47.89 0.30 6.05
CA VAL A 24 46.50 0.47 5.62
C VAL A 24 45.61 0.82 6.80
N GLN A 25 44.96 1.99 6.73
CA GLN A 25 43.94 2.38 7.70
C GLN A 25 42.62 1.67 7.38
N VAL A 26 42.21 0.76 8.26
CA VAL A 26 40.94 0.01 8.11
C VAL A 26 39.86 0.64 8.98
N VAL A 27 38.80 1.15 8.34
CA VAL A 27 37.62 1.69 9.02
C VAL A 27 36.47 0.70 8.84
N ILE A 28 36.06 0.04 9.93
CA ILE A 28 34.95 -0.91 9.94
C ILE A 28 33.67 -0.16 10.34
N PHE A 29 32.72 -0.07 9.41
CA PHE A 29 31.38 0.45 9.69
C PHE A 29 30.45 -0.69 10.11
N GLU A 30 29.98 -0.65 11.35
CA GLU A 30 28.95 -1.57 11.82
C GLU A 30 27.63 -1.26 11.12
N PRO A 31 26.83 -2.26 10.68
CA PRO A 31 25.48 -2.02 10.21
C PRO A 31 24.62 -1.64 11.42
N ILE A 32 24.67 -0.37 11.79
CA ILE A 32 23.59 0.25 12.56
C ILE A 32 22.36 0.03 11.69
N GLY A 33 21.36 -0.70 12.19
CA GLY A 33 20.10 -0.90 11.47
C GLY A 33 19.59 0.44 10.91
N ALA A 34 18.80 0.39 9.84
CA ALA A 34 18.30 1.61 9.21
C ALA A 34 17.76 2.57 10.29
N PRO A 35 18.19 3.85 10.30
CA PRO A 35 17.82 4.78 11.36
C PRO A 35 16.30 4.83 11.51
N VAL A 36 15.82 4.89 12.75
CA VAL A 36 14.39 5.01 13.06
C VAL A 36 13.85 6.23 12.30
N ALA A 37 12.70 6.08 11.63
CA ALA A 37 12.19 7.07 10.68
C ALA A 37 12.11 8.52 11.23
N GLU A 38 11.97 8.66 12.55
CA GLU A 38 11.95 9.92 13.30
C GLU A 38 13.30 10.67 13.32
N GLN A 39 14.41 9.94 13.24
CA GLN A 39 15.78 10.50 13.29
C GLN A 39 16.30 10.95 11.93
N ILE A 40 15.59 10.64 10.84
CA ILE A 40 15.96 11.04 9.48
C ILE A 40 15.63 12.52 9.29
N LYS A 41 16.68 13.36 9.25
CA LYS A 41 16.57 14.79 8.91
C LYS A 41 15.98 14.95 7.52
N VAL A 42 14.90 15.73 7.43
CA VAL A 42 14.19 15.97 6.18
C VAL A 42 14.81 17.18 5.51
N ALA A 43 15.65 16.94 4.51
CA ALA A 43 16.35 17.99 3.76
C ALA A 43 15.56 18.53 2.56
N THR A 44 14.33 18.06 2.36
CA THR A 44 13.48 18.43 1.21
C THR A 44 12.50 19.55 1.57
N LYS A 45 12.05 20.32 0.57
CA LYS A 45 11.05 21.37 0.78
C LYS A 45 9.68 20.75 1.09
N LYS A 46 8.98 21.31 2.09
CA LYS A 46 7.60 20.91 2.41
C LYS A 46 6.68 21.03 1.19
N PRO A 47 6.02 19.95 0.76
CA PRO A 47 5.14 19.99 -0.40
C PRO A 47 3.87 20.79 -0.09
N ARG A 48 3.30 21.45 -1.09
CA ARG A 48 1.97 22.07 -0.97
C ARG A 48 0.90 21.01 -0.76
N MET A 49 -0.12 21.29 0.04
CA MET A 49 -1.27 20.40 0.14
C MET A 49 -2.09 20.46 -1.17
N THR A 50 -2.51 19.30 -1.65
CA THR A 50 -3.38 19.13 -2.82
C THR A 50 -4.48 18.14 -2.47
N LEU A 51 -5.56 18.11 -3.25
CA LEU A 51 -6.67 17.18 -3.02
C LEU A 51 -6.20 15.72 -2.92
N ALA A 52 -5.36 15.27 -3.87
CA ALA A 52 -4.82 13.91 -3.86
C ALA A 52 -3.96 13.63 -2.61
N ARG A 53 -3.10 14.57 -2.21
CA ARG A 53 -2.26 14.44 -1.00
C ARG A 53 -3.09 14.37 0.28
N ALA A 54 -4.10 15.23 0.41
CA ALA A 54 -5.01 15.21 1.55
C ALA A 54 -5.78 13.90 1.63
N LEU A 55 -6.31 13.42 0.49
CA LEU A 55 -6.99 12.14 0.40
C LEU A 55 -6.09 10.95 0.77
N PHE A 56 -4.83 10.92 0.30
CA PHE A 56 -3.91 9.85 0.69
C PHE A 56 -3.63 9.88 2.18
N ILE A 57 -3.39 11.05 2.77
CA ILE A 57 -3.22 11.17 4.22
C ILE A 57 -4.44 10.61 4.95
N ARG A 58 -5.67 11.00 4.55
CA ARG A 58 -6.90 10.49 5.17
C ARG A 58 -7.08 8.98 5.01
N LEU A 59 -6.72 8.40 3.86
CA LEU A 59 -6.75 6.94 3.68
C LEU A 59 -5.84 6.21 4.69
N LEU A 60 -4.66 6.77 4.98
CA LEU A 60 -3.76 6.19 5.96
C LEU A 60 -4.34 6.26 7.37
N GLU A 61 -5.03 7.34 7.71
CA GLU A 61 -5.70 7.47 9.00
C GLU A 61 -6.87 6.50 9.13
N LEU A 62 -7.68 6.35 8.09
CA LEU A 62 -8.80 5.39 8.06
C LEU A 62 -8.32 3.94 8.23
N TYR A 63 -7.12 3.62 7.74
CA TYR A 63 -6.56 2.28 7.82
C TYR A 63 -5.73 2.02 9.09
N ALA A 64 -5.43 3.05 9.88
CA ALA A 64 -4.60 2.93 11.09
C ALA A 64 -5.33 2.15 12.19
N ILE A 65 -5.37 0.82 12.06
CA ILE A 65 -6.07 -0.09 12.97
C ILE A 65 -5.07 -0.68 13.97
N PRO A 66 -5.45 -0.80 15.25
CA PRO A 66 -4.62 -1.45 16.25
C PRO A 66 -4.20 -2.87 15.81
N GLY A 67 -2.91 -3.14 15.83
CA GLY A 67 -2.35 -4.49 15.59
C GLY A 67 -1.92 -4.81 14.16
N TYR A 68 -2.16 -3.93 13.18
CA TYR A 68 -1.69 -4.13 11.79
C TYR A 68 -0.84 -2.97 11.29
N ARG A 69 0.22 -3.31 10.56
CA ARG A 69 1.13 -2.33 9.96
C ARG A 69 0.60 -1.89 8.61
N LEU A 70 0.50 -0.59 8.41
CA LEU A 70 0.25 0.02 7.11
C LEU A 70 1.53 -0.03 6.27
N THR A 71 1.60 -0.94 5.30
CA THR A 71 2.76 -1.08 4.39
C THR A 71 2.48 -0.49 3.01
N LYS A 72 3.51 -0.54 2.14
CA LYS A 72 3.43 -0.11 0.74
C LYS A 72 2.39 -0.88 -0.07
N LEU A 73 2.03 -2.10 0.34
CA LEU A 73 1.01 -2.89 -0.35
C LEU A 73 -0.40 -2.44 0.03
N GLU A 74 -0.65 -2.11 1.29
CA GLU A 74 -1.97 -1.69 1.77
C GLU A 74 -2.34 -0.33 1.17
N ILE A 75 -1.40 0.60 1.11
CA ILE A 75 -1.63 1.92 0.51
C ILE A 75 -1.92 1.86 -0.99
N GLN A 76 -1.31 0.92 -1.73
CA GLN A 76 -1.64 0.68 -3.13
C GLN A 76 -3.10 0.24 -3.28
N LYS A 77 -3.58 -0.64 -2.41
CA LYS A 77 -4.97 -1.14 -2.44
C LYS A 77 -5.96 -0.04 -2.04
N LEU A 78 -5.65 0.77 -1.03
CA LEU A 78 -6.48 1.91 -0.62
C LEU A 78 -6.58 2.97 -1.73
N ALA A 79 -5.44 3.34 -2.32
CA ALA A 79 -5.39 4.28 -3.43
C ALA A 79 -6.12 3.75 -4.67
N TYR A 80 -6.08 2.43 -4.90
CA TYR A 80 -6.81 1.76 -5.97
C TYR A 80 -8.32 1.95 -5.78
N PHE A 81 -8.85 1.59 -4.61
CA PHE A 81 -10.27 1.75 -4.34
C PHE A 81 -10.74 3.20 -4.35
N LEU A 82 -9.92 4.15 -3.91
CA LEU A 82 -10.27 5.56 -4.01
C LEU A 82 -10.37 6.02 -5.48
N GLN A 83 -9.49 5.53 -6.37
CA GLN A 83 -9.59 5.81 -7.79
C GLN A 83 -10.82 5.13 -8.43
N GLU A 84 -11.08 3.87 -8.10
CA GLU A 84 -12.25 3.14 -8.60
C GLU A 84 -13.57 3.74 -8.05
N ALA A 85 -13.54 4.41 -6.89
CA ALA A 85 -14.60 5.30 -6.41
C ALA A 85 -14.71 6.64 -7.19
N LYS A 86 -14.16 6.69 -8.40
CA LYS A 86 -14.18 7.82 -9.35
C LYS A 86 -13.40 9.05 -8.91
N GLN A 87 -12.47 8.93 -7.97
CA GLN A 87 -11.54 10.02 -7.69
C GLN A 87 -10.51 10.14 -8.83
N PRO A 88 -10.32 11.32 -9.46
CA PRO A 88 -9.40 11.49 -10.59
C PRO A 88 -7.92 11.55 -10.16
N LEU A 89 -7.37 10.44 -9.66
CA LEU A 89 -5.99 10.37 -9.17
C LEU A 89 -4.95 10.15 -10.28
N LYS A 90 -5.37 9.78 -11.50
CA LYS A 90 -4.50 9.47 -12.65
C LYS A 90 -3.41 8.43 -12.32
N LEU A 91 -3.73 7.47 -11.44
CA LEU A 91 -2.88 6.34 -11.11
C LEU A 91 -2.99 5.29 -12.22
N ARG A 92 -1.84 4.85 -12.72
CA ARG A 92 -1.76 3.89 -13.82
C ARG A 92 -1.65 2.49 -13.23
N TYR A 93 -2.79 1.91 -12.87
CA TYR A 93 -2.83 0.57 -12.29
C TYR A 93 -2.64 -0.51 -13.34
N GLU A 94 -1.83 -1.50 -13.00
CA GLU A 94 -1.64 -2.74 -13.74
C GLU A 94 -1.77 -3.96 -12.84
N LYS A 95 -2.02 -5.12 -13.45
CA LYS A 95 -2.07 -6.42 -12.77
C LYS A 95 -0.65 -6.79 -12.31
N HIS A 96 -0.42 -6.90 -11.01
CA HIS A 96 0.90 -7.27 -10.47
C HIS A 96 0.81 -8.45 -9.47
N HIS A 97 1.95 -8.88 -8.92
CA HIS A 97 2.07 -10.08 -8.07
C HIS A 97 1.12 -10.09 -6.85
N TYR A 98 0.98 -8.95 -6.15
CA TYR A 98 0.13 -8.83 -4.95
C TYR A 98 -1.23 -8.18 -5.24
N GLY A 99 -1.61 -7.99 -6.50
CA GLY A 99 -2.83 -7.27 -6.87
C GLY A 99 -2.55 -6.07 -7.77
N PRO A 100 -3.52 -5.16 -7.94
CA PRO A 100 -3.31 -3.93 -8.70
C PRO A 100 -2.20 -3.08 -8.09
N TYR A 101 -1.30 -2.60 -8.95
CA TYR A 101 -0.18 -1.76 -8.57
C TYR A 101 -0.05 -0.55 -9.49
N ALA A 102 0.23 0.63 -8.93
CA ALA A 102 0.53 1.83 -9.69
C ALA A 102 1.88 2.39 -9.23
N ASP A 103 2.89 2.32 -10.09
CA ASP A 103 4.23 2.83 -9.77
C ASP A 103 4.23 4.34 -9.50
N ASN A 104 3.40 5.10 -10.22
CA ASN A 104 3.33 6.54 -10.05
C ASN A 104 2.74 6.99 -8.70
N LEU A 105 2.17 6.09 -7.89
CA LEU A 105 1.81 6.38 -6.50
C LEU A 105 3.06 6.64 -5.64
N ASN A 106 4.18 5.97 -5.94
CA ASN A 106 5.43 6.07 -5.17
C ASN A 106 5.92 7.52 -5.06
N HIS A 107 5.83 8.28 -6.15
CA HIS A 107 6.22 9.70 -6.17
C HIS A 107 5.40 10.56 -5.21
N VAL A 108 4.10 10.24 -5.04
CA VAL A 108 3.25 11.00 -4.13
C VAL A 108 3.65 10.71 -2.68
N LEU A 109 3.88 9.44 -2.35
CA LEU A 109 4.27 9.02 -1.00
C LEU A 109 5.65 9.53 -0.61
N GLN A 110 6.61 9.48 -1.53
CA GLN A 110 7.94 10.04 -1.33
C GLN A 110 7.90 11.56 -1.07
N ALA A 111 6.99 12.28 -1.72
CA ALA A 111 6.84 13.71 -1.48
C ALA A 111 6.24 14.01 -0.10
N LEU A 112 5.34 13.15 0.39
CA LEU A 112 4.71 13.30 1.71
C LEU A 112 5.63 12.87 2.87
N ASP A 113 6.51 11.90 2.63
CA ASP A 113 7.41 11.33 3.63
C ASP A 113 8.36 12.39 4.18
N GLY A 114 8.46 12.44 5.50
CA GLY A 114 9.22 13.46 6.22
C GLY A 114 8.45 14.73 6.54
N HIS A 115 7.34 15.02 5.84
CA HIS A 115 6.59 16.27 6.00
C HIS A 115 5.21 16.10 6.61
N TYR A 116 4.49 15.08 6.15
CA TYR A 116 3.11 14.80 6.55
C TYR A 116 2.92 13.35 6.97
N ILE A 117 3.77 12.45 6.48
CA ILE A 117 3.83 11.05 6.89
C ILE A 117 5.28 10.67 7.20
N ARG A 118 5.47 9.52 7.84
CA ARG A 118 6.78 8.88 8.04
C ARG A 118 6.70 7.40 7.69
N GLY A 119 7.86 6.81 7.41
CA GLY A 119 8.03 5.36 7.25
C GLY A 119 7.97 4.87 5.80
N TYR A 120 7.76 5.75 4.80
CA TYR A 120 7.75 5.31 3.40
C TYR A 120 9.18 5.10 2.85
N GLY A 121 10.11 6.01 3.17
CA GLY A 121 11.50 6.00 2.70
C GLY A 121 12.38 4.89 3.29
N ASP A 122 11.90 4.15 4.29
CA ASP A 122 12.57 2.93 4.74
C ASP A 122 12.56 1.91 3.59
N ARG A 123 13.75 1.38 3.29
CA ARG A 123 14.00 0.46 2.17
C ARG A 123 13.43 -0.93 2.44
N SER A 124 12.95 -1.20 3.66
CA SER A 124 12.24 -2.43 3.98
C SER A 124 10.79 -2.40 3.44
N GLN A 125 10.30 -3.52 2.90
CA GLN A 125 8.87 -3.66 2.57
C GLN A 125 8.00 -3.75 3.84
N GLN A 126 8.61 -3.92 5.01
CA GLN A 126 7.97 -4.07 6.31
C GLN A 126 7.83 -2.74 7.06
N SER A 127 8.22 -1.63 6.43
CA SER A 127 8.16 -0.32 7.04
C SER A 127 6.71 0.08 7.34
N GLN A 128 6.47 0.48 8.58
CA GLN A 128 5.18 0.93 9.03
C GLN A 128 5.06 2.42 8.73
N MET A 129 4.12 2.77 7.84
CA MET A 129 3.79 4.16 7.59
C MET A 129 2.82 4.69 8.65
N TYR A 130 2.99 5.95 9.02
CA TYR A 130 2.06 6.66 9.90
C TYR A 130 1.95 8.13 9.53
N VAL A 131 0.83 8.73 9.90
CA VAL A 131 0.52 10.15 9.65
C VAL A 131 1.02 11.00 10.81
N LEU A 132 1.69 12.10 10.49
CA LEU A 132 2.14 13.10 11.46
C LEU A 132 0.97 14.03 11.85
N PRO A 133 0.97 14.62 13.07
CA PRO A 133 -0.06 15.56 13.49
C PRO A 133 -0.31 16.70 12.49
N GLU A 134 0.75 17.27 11.94
CA GLU A 134 0.67 18.36 10.95
C GLU A 134 0.06 17.89 9.62
N GLY A 135 0.25 16.60 9.28
CA GLY A 135 -0.38 15.97 8.12
C GLY A 135 -1.88 15.81 8.31
N ARG A 136 -2.29 15.31 9.48
CA ARG A 136 -3.70 15.16 9.88
C ARG A 136 -4.42 16.50 9.80
N GLU A 137 -3.93 17.52 10.49
CA GLU A 137 -4.56 18.85 10.53
C GLU A 137 -4.68 19.46 9.12
N ALA A 138 -3.59 19.42 8.35
CA ALA A 138 -3.58 19.97 7.00
C ALA A 138 -4.53 19.23 6.05
N ALA A 139 -4.62 17.89 6.15
CA ALA A 139 -5.50 17.10 5.29
C ALA A 139 -6.98 17.30 5.67
N HIS A 140 -7.30 17.34 6.96
CA HIS A 140 -8.65 17.63 7.45
C HIS A 140 -9.13 19.01 6.97
N SER A 141 -8.37 20.07 7.26
CA SER A 141 -8.74 21.44 6.87
C SER A 141 -8.86 21.60 5.35
N TYR A 142 -8.01 20.91 4.57
CA TYR A 142 -8.12 20.95 3.11
C TYR A 142 -9.44 20.35 2.62
N LEU A 143 -9.86 19.20 3.19
CA LEU A 143 -11.03 18.44 2.73
C LEU A 143 -12.38 18.98 3.21
N GLU A 144 -12.42 19.92 4.16
CA GLU A 144 -13.65 20.64 4.53
C GLU A 144 -14.32 21.31 3.32
N LYS A 145 -13.51 21.73 2.34
CA LYS A 145 -13.97 22.38 1.10
C LYS A 145 -14.27 21.39 -0.04
N HIS A 146 -14.18 20.08 0.21
CA HIS A 146 -14.31 19.04 -0.80
C HIS A 146 -15.23 17.89 -0.34
N PRO A 147 -16.54 18.14 -0.14
CA PRO A 147 -17.48 17.15 0.39
C PRO A 147 -17.54 15.86 -0.44
N GLU A 148 -17.56 15.95 -1.77
CA GLU A 148 -17.54 14.77 -2.65
C GLU A 148 -16.31 13.86 -2.41
N ALA A 149 -15.16 14.45 -2.05
CA ALA A 149 -13.95 13.69 -1.79
C ALA A 149 -14.09 12.90 -0.47
N ASN A 150 -14.80 13.45 0.52
CA ASN A 150 -15.13 12.75 1.76
C ASN A 150 -16.14 11.61 1.52
N GLU A 151 -17.13 11.79 0.64
CA GLU A 151 -18.05 10.70 0.27
C GLU A 151 -17.30 9.53 -0.37
N ARG A 152 -16.30 9.80 -1.21
CA ARG A 152 -15.46 8.75 -1.80
C ARG A 152 -14.59 8.05 -0.75
N LEU A 153 -14.05 8.79 0.23
CA LEU A 153 -13.36 8.19 1.38
C LEU A 153 -14.28 7.29 2.18
N GLU A 154 -15.52 7.72 2.43
CA GLU A 154 -16.51 6.95 3.16
C GLU A 154 -16.89 5.67 2.42
N LYS A 155 -17.05 5.71 1.09
CA LYS A 155 -17.25 4.50 0.27
C LYS A 155 -16.10 3.50 0.44
N VAL A 156 -14.85 3.97 0.42
CA VAL A 156 -13.67 3.11 0.64
C VAL A 156 -13.67 2.56 2.07
N SER A 157 -13.93 3.40 3.07
CA SER A 157 -14.03 3.00 4.48
C SER A 157 -15.07 1.90 4.65
N ASN A 158 -16.28 2.13 4.14
CA ASN A 158 -17.38 1.17 4.17
C ASN A 158 -17.01 -0.12 3.45
N LEU A 159 -16.30 -0.09 2.33
CA LEU A 159 -15.86 -1.32 1.67
C LEU A 159 -14.96 -2.17 2.58
N ILE A 160 -13.94 -1.53 3.16
CA ILE A 160 -12.86 -2.23 3.85
C ILE A 160 -13.23 -2.67 5.27
N THR A 161 -14.29 -2.12 5.89
CA THR A 161 -14.73 -2.53 7.23
C THR A 161 -14.93 -4.05 7.31
N GLY A 162 -14.20 -4.71 8.22
CA GLY A 162 -14.15 -6.18 8.38
C GLY A 162 -13.18 -6.92 7.45
N PHE A 163 -12.47 -6.21 6.57
CA PHE A 163 -11.49 -6.74 5.59
C PHE A 163 -10.12 -6.06 5.69
N GLU A 164 -9.85 -5.35 6.78
CA GLU A 164 -8.74 -4.42 6.88
C GLU A 164 -7.39 -5.11 7.02
N THR A 165 -7.34 -6.42 7.29
CA THR A 165 -6.08 -7.16 7.28
C THR A 165 -5.40 -7.12 5.90
N PRO A 166 -4.05 -7.24 5.79
CA PRO A 166 -3.37 -7.33 4.50
C PRO A 166 -3.93 -8.41 3.58
N TYR A 167 -4.35 -9.54 4.16
CA TYR A 167 -5.03 -10.65 3.48
C TYR A 167 -6.40 -10.22 2.92
N GLY A 168 -7.24 -9.57 3.73
CA GLY A 168 -8.56 -9.08 3.33
C GLY A 168 -8.48 -8.00 2.24
N MET A 169 -7.61 -7.01 2.43
CA MET A 169 -7.36 -5.95 1.46
C MET A 169 -6.86 -6.52 0.12
N GLU A 170 -5.97 -7.51 0.17
CA GLU A 170 -5.47 -8.15 -1.05
C GLU A 170 -6.58 -8.89 -1.79
N MET A 171 -7.45 -9.63 -1.08
CA MET A 171 -8.59 -10.31 -1.70
C MET A 171 -9.57 -9.33 -2.33
N LEU A 172 -9.95 -8.26 -1.61
CA LEU A 172 -10.85 -7.24 -2.12
C LEU A 172 -10.34 -6.68 -3.44
N ALA A 173 -9.08 -6.21 -3.47
CA ALA A 173 -8.51 -5.59 -4.66
C ALA A 173 -8.36 -6.61 -5.82
N THR A 174 -8.03 -7.86 -5.50
CA THR A 174 -7.87 -8.93 -6.49
C THR A 174 -9.21 -9.29 -7.14
N ILE A 175 -10.28 -9.50 -6.37
CA ILE A 175 -11.61 -9.83 -6.91
C ILE A 175 -12.16 -8.66 -7.71
N HIS A 176 -12.07 -7.44 -7.17
CA HIS A 176 -12.52 -6.26 -7.89
C HIS A 176 -11.81 -6.12 -9.24
N TRP A 177 -10.49 -6.33 -9.28
CA TRP A 177 -9.73 -6.27 -10.53
C TRP A 177 -10.19 -7.31 -11.56
N VAL A 178 -10.30 -8.59 -11.20
CA VAL A 178 -10.70 -9.61 -12.18
C VAL A 178 -12.11 -9.39 -12.70
N VAL A 179 -13.02 -8.88 -11.86
CA VAL A 179 -14.40 -8.55 -12.27
C VAL A 179 -14.44 -7.32 -13.17
N THR A 180 -13.73 -6.24 -12.83
CA THR A 180 -13.90 -4.96 -13.52
C THR A 180 -12.94 -4.73 -14.68
N LYS A 181 -11.80 -5.42 -14.72
CA LYS A 181 -10.73 -5.19 -15.72
C LYS A 181 -10.44 -6.41 -16.60
N GLU A 182 -10.78 -7.62 -16.18
CA GLU A 182 -10.48 -8.84 -16.95
C GLU A 182 -11.74 -9.47 -17.54
N ASP A 183 -12.76 -9.70 -16.70
CA ASP A 183 -13.95 -10.43 -17.11
C ASP A 183 -15.22 -9.92 -16.41
N PRO A 184 -15.97 -9.04 -17.08
CA PRO A 184 -17.17 -8.45 -16.50
C PRO A 184 -18.28 -9.48 -16.20
N GLN A 185 -18.29 -10.64 -16.85
CA GLN A 185 -19.27 -11.70 -16.55
C GLN A 185 -19.08 -12.27 -15.13
N ALA A 186 -17.90 -12.10 -14.53
CA ALA A 186 -17.62 -12.50 -13.15
C ALA A 186 -18.39 -11.64 -12.11
N ALA A 187 -18.98 -10.51 -12.50
CA ALA A 187 -19.86 -9.71 -11.63
C ALA A 187 -21.16 -10.45 -11.24
N GLU A 188 -21.61 -11.36 -12.10
CA GLU A 188 -22.83 -12.17 -11.87
C GLU A 188 -22.54 -13.63 -11.51
N ASN A 189 -21.27 -14.05 -11.59
CA ASN A 189 -20.86 -15.41 -11.31
C ASN A 189 -19.65 -15.46 -10.37
N CYS A 190 -19.91 -15.73 -9.09
CA CYS A 190 -18.88 -15.84 -8.06
C CYS A 190 -17.84 -16.93 -8.37
N GLU A 191 -18.26 -18.09 -8.89
CA GLU A 191 -17.31 -19.18 -9.20
C GLU A 191 -16.37 -18.79 -10.34
N ARG A 192 -16.85 -18.01 -11.31
CA ARG A 192 -16.02 -17.43 -12.37
C ARG A 192 -14.98 -16.46 -11.80
N ALA A 193 -15.38 -15.57 -10.89
CA ALA A 193 -14.45 -14.67 -10.21
C ALA A 193 -13.38 -15.46 -9.43
N ILE A 194 -13.78 -16.50 -8.69
CA ILE A 194 -12.87 -17.36 -7.93
C ILE A 194 -11.87 -18.06 -8.86
N ALA A 195 -12.32 -18.60 -9.98
CA ALA A 195 -11.45 -19.26 -10.96
C ALA A 195 -10.39 -18.29 -11.53
N LEU A 196 -10.77 -17.05 -11.85
CA LEU A 196 -9.84 -16.01 -12.31
C LEU A 196 -8.81 -15.64 -11.23
N VAL A 197 -9.23 -15.52 -9.97
CA VAL A 197 -8.30 -15.29 -8.85
C VAL A 197 -7.30 -16.45 -8.70
N GLN A 198 -7.76 -17.70 -8.85
CA GLN A 198 -6.89 -18.88 -8.79
C GLN A 198 -5.93 -18.99 -9.97
N GLN A 199 -6.21 -18.32 -11.09
CA GLN A 199 -5.33 -18.22 -12.25
C GLN A 199 -4.36 -17.03 -12.16
N TRP A 200 -4.55 -16.11 -11.21
CA TRP A 200 -3.71 -14.92 -11.08
C TRP A 200 -2.24 -15.26 -10.88
N ASN A 201 -1.94 -16.14 -9.90
CA ASN A 201 -0.63 -16.77 -9.70
C ASN A 201 -0.74 -17.90 -8.66
N GLU A 202 0.30 -18.72 -8.58
CA GLU A 202 0.35 -19.87 -7.67
C GLU A 202 0.27 -19.47 -6.19
N ARG A 203 0.82 -18.30 -5.82
CA ARG A 203 0.75 -17.79 -4.44
C ARG A 203 -0.70 -17.54 -4.02
N LYS A 204 -1.47 -16.79 -4.80
CA LYS A 204 -2.86 -16.45 -4.51
C LYS A 204 -3.74 -17.70 -4.50
N ARG A 205 -3.49 -18.64 -5.41
CA ARG A 205 -4.17 -19.94 -5.44
C ARG A 205 -4.01 -20.71 -4.13
N LYS A 206 -2.80 -20.75 -3.56
CA LYS A 206 -2.54 -21.43 -2.27
C LYS A 206 -3.03 -20.63 -1.07
N LEU A 207 -2.91 -19.30 -1.13
CA LEU A 207 -3.20 -18.42 0.00
C LEU A 207 -4.70 -18.26 0.22
N PHE A 208 -5.49 -18.04 -0.83
CA PHE A 208 -6.88 -17.65 -0.70
C PHE A 208 -7.81 -18.85 -0.67
N LYS A 209 -8.51 -19.03 0.44
CA LYS A 209 -9.55 -20.05 0.58
C LYS A 209 -10.78 -19.66 -0.26
N PRO A 210 -11.39 -20.58 -1.04
CA PRO A 210 -12.59 -20.28 -1.83
C PRO A 210 -13.74 -19.66 -1.03
N SER A 211 -13.95 -20.13 0.21
CA SER A 211 -14.97 -19.57 1.10
C SER A 211 -14.72 -18.11 1.49
N HIS A 212 -13.45 -17.70 1.62
CA HIS A 212 -13.09 -16.30 1.88
C HIS A 212 -13.28 -15.44 0.63
N LEU A 213 -12.93 -15.98 -0.55
CA LEU A 213 -13.17 -15.30 -1.83
C LEU A 213 -14.66 -15.06 -2.07
N LYS A 214 -15.51 -16.05 -1.77
CA LYS A 214 -16.97 -15.91 -1.86
C LYS A 214 -17.50 -14.76 -1.00
N LYS A 215 -17.12 -14.71 0.29
CA LYS A 215 -17.50 -13.60 1.19
C LYS A 215 -17.02 -12.24 0.69
N THR A 216 -15.82 -12.20 0.11
CA THR A 216 -15.23 -10.97 -0.45
C THR A 216 -16.00 -10.51 -1.69
N TRP A 217 -16.38 -11.43 -2.57
CA TRP A 217 -17.20 -11.15 -3.74
C TRP A 217 -18.59 -10.64 -3.33
N GLU A 218 -19.23 -11.27 -2.33
CA GLU A 218 -20.51 -10.83 -1.78
C GLU A 218 -20.39 -9.41 -1.18
N ARG A 219 -19.31 -9.11 -0.45
CA ARG A 219 -19.03 -7.77 0.07
C ARG A 219 -18.97 -6.72 -1.04
N LEU A 220 -18.19 -6.98 -2.09
CA LEU A 220 -18.06 -6.06 -3.24
C LEU A 220 -19.41 -5.85 -3.95
N LYS A 221 -20.20 -6.92 -4.12
CA LYS A 221 -21.54 -6.83 -4.72
C LYS A 221 -22.51 -6.02 -3.86
N GLN A 222 -22.57 -6.30 -2.56
CA GLN A 222 -23.44 -5.60 -1.59
C GLN A 222 -23.10 -4.12 -1.46
N GLN A 223 -21.81 -3.78 -1.56
CA GLN A 223 -21.32 -2.41 -1.51
C GLN A 223 -21.30 -1.75 -2.91
N HIS A 224 -21.89 -2.39 -3.92
CA HIS A 224 -22.08 -1.83 -5.27
C HIS A 224 -20.79 -1.52 -6.06
N TRP A 225 -19.71 -2.26 -5.81
CA TRP A 225 -18.41 -2.05 -6.47
C TRP A 225 -18.27 -2.72 -7.84
N PHE A 226 -19.29 -3.42 -8.34
CA PHE A 226 -19.29 -4.01 -9.70
C PHE A 226 -20.03 -3.16 -10.74
N LEU A 227 -20.71 -2.07 -10.32
CA LEU A 227 -21.76 -1.42 -11.10
C LEU A 227 -21.30 -0.66 -12.37
N ASP A 228 -20.01 -0.58 -12.65
CA ASP A 228 -19.53 -0.05 -13.94
C ASP A 228 -19.65 -1.06 -15.09
N VAL A 229 -20.00 -2.32 -14.82
CA VAL A 229 -20.09 -3.38 -15.84
C VAL A 229 -21.40 -3.31 -16.66
N SER A 230 -22.48 -2.79 -16.08
CA SER A 230 -23.80 -2.80 -16.72
C SER A 230 -24.04 -1.66 -17.71
N ALA A 231 -23.21 -0.62 -17.71
CA ALA A 231 -23.35 0.51 -18.63
C ALA A 231 -22.72 0.27 -20.02
N THR A 232 -21.90 -0.76 -20.18
CA THR A 232 -21.17 -1.05 -21.44
C THR A 232 -21.88 -2.02 -22.39
N ASN A 233 -23.09 -2.50 -22.06
CA ASN A 233 -23.87 -3.41 -22.93
C ASN A 233 -25.04 -2.74 -23.69
N ASN A 234 -25.12 -1.40 -23.68
CA ASN A 234 -26.05 -0.66 -24.54
C ASN A 234 -25.27 0.43 -25.29
N SER A 235 -24.58 0.06 -26.37
CA SER A 235 -24.11 0.96 -27.43
C SER A 235 -23.98 0.19 -28.73
#